data_AF-A0A380TB99-F1
#
_entry.id   AF-A0A380TB99-F1
#
_cell.length_a   1.000
_cell.length_b   1.000
_cell.length_c   1.000
_cell.angle_alpha   90.00
_cell.angle_beta   90.00
_cell.angle_gamma   90.00
#
_symmetry.space_group_name_H-M   'P 1'
#
loop_
_entity.id
_entity.type
_entity.pdbx_description
1 polymer ?
#
loop_
_entity_poly.entity_id
_entity_poly.type
_entity_poly.pdbx_seq_one_letter_code
_entity_poly.pdbx_strand_id
1 'polypeptide(L)'
;MTTNRKSKNPDWQFDGSTINVHIPMAWKRHGGRKVIIAPDGGDAWVPARPRPDEALIRVVVRAHRWRRLLDEGKYRSAGELAEAEGVTRSFVTRLLRLTLLAPDIVEAILDGRQSKGMQLEDLSKTMPSGWEEQRRLVVK
;
A
#
# COMPACT_ATOMS: atom_id res chain seq x y z
N MET A 1 -26.19 -6.10 -5.38
CA MET A 1 -26.59 -5.69 -4.02
C MET A 1 -26.40 -6.88 -3.10
N THR A 2 -25.37 -6.87 -2.26
CA THR A 2 -25.19 -7.89 -1.22
C THR A 2 -24.89 -7.14 0.07
N THR A 3 -25.92 -6.98 0.88
CA THR A 3 -25.87 -6.25 2.16
C THR A 3 -25.12 -7.09 3.19
N ASN A 4 -23.89 -6.68 3.50
CA ASN A 4 -23.10 -7.25 4.59
C ASN A 4 -23.71 -6.77 5.93
N ARG A 5 -24.59 -7.58 6.51
CA ARG A 5 -25.21 -7.33 7.80
C ARG A 5 -24.14 -7.58 8.88
N LYS A 6 -23.63 -6.52 9.49
CA LYS A 6 -22.73 -6.60 10.67
C LYS A 6 -23.41 -7.48 11.73
N SER A 7 -22.85 -8.66 12.01
CA SER A 7 -23.21 -9.46 13.18
C SER A 7 -22.81 -8.68 14.43
N LYS A 8 -23.77 -8.53 15.35
CA LYS A 8 -23.66 -7.68 16.54
C LYS A 8 -23.27 -8.45 17.82
N ASN A 9 -22.91 -9.73 17.70
CA ASN A 9 -22.40 -10.54 18.81
C ASN A 9 -20.99 -11.04 18.46
N PRO A 10 -20.02 -10.92 19.39
CA PRO A 10 -18.74 -11.61 19.21
C PRO A 10 -18.98 -13.14 19.27
N ASP A 11 -18.53 -13.88 18.26
CA ASP A 11 -18.60 -15.34 18.16
C ASP A 11 -17.67 -15.97 19.20
N TRP A 12 -18.07 -15.94 20.46
CA TRP A 12 -17.42 -16.72 21.50
C TRP A 12 -18.42 -17.60 22.25
N GLN A 13 -17.95 -18.79 22.60
CA GLN A 13 -18.72 -19.80 23.34
C GLN A 13 -17.91 -20.20 24.57
N PHE A 14 -18.60 -20.40 25.70
CA PHE A 14 -18.00 -20.89 26.93
C PHE A 14 -18.68 -22.19 27.34
N ASP A 15 -17.93 -23.28 27.43
CA ASP A 15 -18.45 -24.62 27.74
C ASP A 15 -18.40 -24.96 29.25
N GLY A 16 -18.16 -23.97 30.10
CA GLY A 16 -17.97 -24.15 31.55
C GLY A 16 -16.50 -24.36 31.96
N SER A 17 -15.60 -24.62 31.00
CA SER A 17 -14.17 -24.82 31.25
C SER A 17 -13.26 -24.04 30.27
N THR A 18 -13.71 -23.86 29.04
CA THR A 18 -12.94 -23.32 27.92
C THR A 18 -13.74 -22.23 27.20
N ILE A 19 -13.10 -21.11 26.92
CA ILE A 19 -13.65 -20.04 26.07
C ILE A 19 -13.12 -20.26 24.65
N ASN A 20 -14.03 -20.57 23.72
CA ASN A 20 -13.74 -20.64 22.29
C ASN A 20 -14.10 -19.30 21.66
N VAL A 21 -13.13 -18.60 21.06
CA VAL A 21 -13.35 -17.34 20.35
C VAL A 21 -13.02 -17.54 18.87
N HIS A 22 -13.99 -17.30 17.99
CA HIS A 22 -13.78 -17.35 16.55
C HIS A 22 -13.55 -15.93 16.01
N ILE A 23 -12.33 -15.67 15.55
CA ILE A 23 -11.93 -14.36 14.99
C ILE A 23 -11.62 -14.55 13.50
N PRO A 24 -12.39 -13.94 12.58
CA PRO A 24 -12.03 -13.97 11.17
C PRO A 24 -10.72 -13.21 10.96
N MET A 25 -9.70 -13.88 10.42
CA MET A 25 -8.40 -13.26 10.13
C MET A 25 -8.02 -13.44 8.65
N ALA A 26 -7.31 -12.46 8.10
CA ALA A 26 -6.76 -12.52 6.75
C ALA A 26 -5.22 -12.52 6.79
N TRP A 27 -4.59 -13.36 5.98
CA TRP A 27 -3.14 -13.33 5.80
C TRP A 27 -2.78 -12.54 4.54
N LYS A 28 -1.86 -11.60 4.67
CA LYS A 28 -1.15 -11.00 3.52
C LYS A 28 0.34 -11.22 3.66
N ARG A 29 1.03 -11.23 2.52
CA ARG A 29 2.50 -11.14 2.49
C ARG A 29 2.90 -9.69 2.29
N HIS A 30 3.83 -9.19 3.11
CA HIS A 30 4.37 -7.84 2.98
C HIS A 30 5.90 -7.93 3.02
N GLY A 31 6.57 -7.50 1.95
CA GLY A 31 8.04 -7.60 1.84
C GLY A 31 8.57 -9.04 2.04
N GLY A 32 7.81 -10.05 1.59
CA GLY A 32 8.16 -11.46 1.74
C GLY A 32 7.75 -12.12 3.08
N ARG A 33 7.43 -11.32 4.12
CA ARG A 33 7.00 -11.79 5.45
C ARG A 33 5.48 -12.03 5.50
N LYS A 34 5.02 -13.07 6.20
CA LYS A 34 3.59 -13.28 6.46
C LYS A 34 3.14 -12.33 7.58
N VAL A 35 2.09 -11.55 7.32
CA VAL A 35 1.50 -10.60 8.27
C VAL A 35 0.04 -11.00 8.48
N ILE A 36 -0.38 -11.03 9.75
CA ILE A 36 -1.78 -11.25 10.15
C ILE A 36 -2.46 -9.89 10.17
N ILE A 37 -3.51 -9.75 9.36
CA ILE A 37 -4.34 -8.55 9.31
C ILE A 37 -5.61 -8.83 10.10
N ALA A 38 -5.87 -7.97 11.08
CA ALA A 38 -7.08 -8.00 11.88
C ALA A 38 -8.32 -7.72 10.99
N PRO A 39 -9.52 -8.18 11.37
CA PRO A 39 -10.71 -8.03 10.54
C PRO A 39 -11.14 -6.58 10.25
N ASP A 40 -10.63 -5.60 11.00
CA ASP A 40 -10.77 -4.15 10.76
C ASP A 40 -9.69 -3.57 9.84
N GLY A 41 -8.82 -4.40 9.26
CA GLY A 41 -7.67 -3.98 8.47
C GLY A 41 -6.45 -3.57 9.32
N GLY A 42 -6.55 -3.67 10.64
CA GLY A 42 -5.50 -3.38 11.62
C GLY A 42 -4.40 -4.43 11.69
N ASP A 43 -3.41 -4.21 12.57
CA ASP A 43 -2.47 -5.27 12.92
C ASP A 43 -3.14 -6.11 14.01
N ALA A 44 -3.00 -7.43 13.95
CA ALA A 44 -3.51 -8.32 15.01
C ALA A 44 -2.86 -8.09 16.39
N TRP A 45 -1.74 -7.37 16.42
CA TRP A 45 -1.03 -6.99 17.63
C TRP A 45 -0.67 -5.51 17.52
N VAL A 46 -0.98 -4.70 18.53
CA VAL A 46 -0.65 -3.26 18.53
C VAL A 46 0.87 -3.12 18.38
N PRO A 47 1.41 -2.68 17.23
CA PRO A 47 2.81 -2.32 17.20
C PRO A 47 2.89 -0.96 17.91
N ALA A 48 3.78 -0.87 18.89
CA ALA A 48 4.23 0.43 19.36
C ALA A 48 4.82 1.18 18.14
N ARG A 49 4.09 2.20 17.69
CA ARG A 49 4.43 3.16 16.62
C ARG A 49 4.26 2.64 15.17
N PRO A 50 3.66 3.45 14.26
CA PRO A 50 3.69 3.18 12.82
C PRO A 50 5.14 3.00 12.38
N ARG A 51 5.45 1.88 11.73
CA ARG A 51 6.76 1.67 11.08
C ARG A 51 6.60 1.99 9.61
N PRO A 52 7.24 3.06 9.10
CA PRO A 52 7.18 3.36 7.68
C PRO A 52 7.73 2.21 6.86
N ASP A 53 7.07 1.87 5.75
CA ASP A 53 7.61 0.88 4.83
C ASP A 53 8.73 1.53 4.01
N GLU A 54 9.97 1.27 4.41
CA GLU A 54 11.14 1.80 3.73
C GLU A 54 11.19 1.42 2.24
N ALA A 55 10.67 0.25 1.86
CA ALA A 55 10.65 -0.14 0.47
C ALA A 55 9.69 0.75 -0.32
N LEU A 56 8.51 1.02 0.23
CA LEU A 56 7.53 1.91 -0.38
C LEU A 56 8.06 3.34 -0.48
N ILE A 57 8.68 3.84 0.59
CA ILE A 57 9.33 5.16 0.63
C ILE A 57 10.41 5.26 -0.45
N ARG A 58 11.33 4.29 -0.51
CA ARG A 58 12.41 4.30 -1.51
C ARG A 58 11.86 4.37 -2.94
N VAL A 59 10.76 3.69 -3.21
CA VAL A 59 10.17 3.67 -4.55
C VAL A 59 9.48 4.99 -4.88
N VAL A 60 8.77 5.61 -3.94
CA VAL A 60 8.19 6.96 -4.12
C VAL A 60 9.29 8.00 -4.35
N VAL A 61 10.33 8.00 -3.52
CA VAL A 61 11.49 8.90 -3.69
C VAL A 61 12.15 8.70 -5.06
N ARG A 62 12.36 7.44 -5.46
CA ARG A 62 12.95 7.11 -6.78
C ARG A 62 12.07 7.61 -7.92
N ALA A 63 10.76 7.46 -7.84
CA ALA A 63 9.81 7.95 -8.84
C ALA A 63 9.91 9.47 -9.04
N HIS A 64 9.91 10.25 -7.95
CA HIS A 64 10.05 11.71 -8.01
C HIS A 64 11.42 12.14 -8.55
N ARG A 65 12.50 11.46 -8.12
CA ARG A 65 13.85 11.71 -8.66
C ARG A 65 13.88 11.47 -10.18
N TRP A 66 13.36 10.35 -10.64
CA TRP A 66 13.34 10.02 -12.07
C TRP A 66 12.52 10.98 -12.90
N ARG A 67 11.35 11.41 -12.39
CA ARG A 67 10.57 12.44 -13.06
C ARG A 67 11.36 13.74 -13.20
N ARG A 68 12.02 14.19 -12.13
CA ARG A 68 12.88 15.37 -12.16
C ARG A 68 14.01 15.24 -13.21
N LEU A 69 14.67 14.10 -13.31
CA LEU A 69 15.74 13.89 -14.29
C LEU A 69 15.24 13.91 -15.74
N LEU A 70 13.99 13.49 -15.98
CA LEU A 70 13.34 13.60 -17.29
C LEU A 70 12.94 15.06 -17.58
N ASP A 71 12.36 15.74 -16.58
CA ASP A 71 11.93 17.15 -16.71
C ASP A 71 13.14 18.09 -16.92
N GLU A 72 14.29 17.79 -16.31
CA GLU A 72 15.57 18.49 -16.51
C GLU A 72 16.26 18.13 -17.84
N GLY A 73 15.70 17.19 -18.63
CA GLY A 73 16.26 16.76 -19.91
C GLY A 73 17.56 15.95 -19.79
N LYS A 74 17.94 15.50 -18.59
CA LYS A 74 19.13 14.64 -18.37
C LYS A 74 19.01 13.31 -19.12
N TYR A 75 17.78 12.84 -19.29
CA TYR A 75 17.44 11.72 -20.16
C TYR A 75 16.34 12.15 -21.13
N ARG A 76 16.48 11.77 -22.40
CA ARG A 76 15.56 12.10 -23.49
C ARG A 76 14.27 11.29 -23.45
N SER A 77 14.28 10.14 -22.78
CA SER A 77 13.11 9.28 -22.66
C SER A 77 13.16 8.34 -21.46
N ALA A 78 12.00 7.77 -21.12
CA ALA A 78 11.91 6.68 -20.14
C ALA A 78 12.68 5.42 -20.56
N GLY A 79 12.96 5.22 -21.85
CA GLY A 79 13.78 4.12 -22.34
C GLY A 79 15.26 4.32 -22.01
N GLU A 80 15.79 5.51 -22.32
CA GLU A 80 17.18 5.87 -22.00
C GLU A 80 17.42 5.87 -20.48
N LEU A 81 16.46 6.38 -19.70
CA LEU A 81 16.50 6.29 -18.24
C LEU A 81 16.51 4.83 -17.75
N ALA A 82 15.72 3.94 -18.38
CA ALA A 82 15.66 2.54 -18.01
C ALA A 82 16.99 1.82 -18.26
N GLU A 83 17.60 2.07 -19.41
CA GLU A 83 18.93 1.56 -19.77
C GLU A 83 19.99 2.04 -18.78
N ALA A 84 20.00 3.34 -18.46
CA ALA A 84 20.96 3.93 -17.52
C ALA A 84 20.82 3.40 -16.09
N GLU A 85 19.61 3.03 -15.66
CA GLU A 85 19.33 2.53 -14.32
C GLU A 85 19.28 0.99 -14.24
N GLY A 86 19.53 0.28 -15.36
CA GLY A 86 19.54 -1.19 -15.42
C GLY A 86 18.18 -1.83 -15.14
N VAL A 87 17.09 -1.15 -15.47
CA VAL A 87 15.71 -1.60 -15.24
C VAL A 87 14.93 -1.69 -16.54
N THR A 88 13.74 -2.28 -16.50
CA THR A 88 12.88 -2.31 -17.70
C THR A 88 12.14 -0.98 -17.89
N ARG A 89 11.88 -0.61 -19.15
CA ARG A 89 11.04 0.56 -19.48
C ARG A 89 9.65 0.48 -18.82
N SER A 90 9.06 -0.71 -18.76
CA SER A 90 7.79 -0.94 -18.08
C SER A 90 7.88 -0.58 -16.59
N PHE A 91 8.96 -0.97 -15.92
CA PHE A 91 9.19 -0.61 -14.52
C PHE A 91 9.34 0.90 -14.31
N VAL A 92 10.11 1.60 -15.17
CA VAL A 92 10.22 3.06 -15.12
C VAL A 92 8.86 3.72 -15.28
N THR A 93 8.11 3.33 -16.31
CA THR A 93 6.77 3.89 -16.57
C THR A 93 5.82 3.66 -15.40
N ARG A 94 5.90 2.48 -14.79
CA ARG A 94 5.12 2.08 -13.62
C ARG A 94 5.48 2.91 -12.38
N LEU A 95 6.77 3.21 -12.17
CA LEU A 95 7.22 4.06 -11.07
C LEU A 95 6.84 5.53 -11.29
N LEU A 96 6.95 6.04 -12.51
CA LEU A 96 6.58 7.43 -12.82
C LEU A 96 5.10 7.72 -12.52
N ARG A 97 4.21 6.73 -12.60
CA ARG A 97 2.80 6.87 -12.19
C ARG A 97 2.63 7.22 -10.71
N LEU A 98 3.56 6.84 -9.85
CA LEU A 98 3.50 7.17 -8.42
C LEU A 98 3.63 8.68 -8.17
N THR A 99 4.23 9.42 -9.11
CA THR A 99 4.30 10.89 -9.03
C THR A 99 2.95 11.58 -9.27
N LEU A 100 1.92 10.81 -9.67
CA LEU A 100 0.55 11.29 -9.88
C LEU A 100 -0.38 10.98 -8.69
N LEU A 101 0.16 10.41 -7.62
CA LEU A 101 -0.59 10.17 -6.40
C LEU A 101 -1.01 11.48 -5.74
N ALA A 102 -2.16 11.46 -5.08
CA ALA A 102 -2.62 12.57 -4.26
C ALA A 102 -1.57 12.87 -3.17
N PRO A 103 -1.27 14.16 -2.89
CA PRO A 103 -0.23 14.53 -1.93
C PRO A 103 -0.42 13.90 -0.54
N ASP A 104 -1.67 13.81 -0.08
CA ASP A 104 -2.04 13.21 1.20
C ASP A 104 -1.71 11.70 1.28
N ILE A 105 -1.75 10.98 0.14
CA ILE A 105 -1.34 9.58 0.06
C ILE A 105 0.19 9.47 0.15
N VAL A 106 0.91 10.38 -0.51
CA VAL A 106 2.38 10.43 -0.45
C VAL A 106 2.83 10.73 0.99
N GLU A 107 2.23 11.72 1.64
CA GLU A 107 2.47 12.04 3.05
C GLU A 107 2.16 10.85 3.97
N ALA A 108 1.03 10.17 3.75
CA ALA A 108 0.69 8.98 4.53
C ALA A 108 1.75 7.87 4.39
N ILE A 109 2.32 7.66 3.19
CA ILE A 109 3.40 6.69 2.97
C ILE A 109 4.68 7.11 3.71
N LEU A 110 5.06 8.39 3.64
CA LEU A 110 6.26 8.91 4.29
C LEU A 110 6.16 8.84 5.82
N ASP A 111 4.97 9.09 6.37
CA ASP A 111 4.70 9.05 7.80
C ASP A 111 4.47 7.62 8.35
N GLY A 112 4.45 6.61 7.48
CA GLY A 112 4.10 5.25 7.87
C GLY A 112 2.61 5.05 8.21
N ARG A 113 1.75 6.00 7.82
CA ARG A 113 0.30 6.00 8.02
C ARG A 113 -0.48 5.35 6.87
N GLN A 114 0.20 4.77 5.88
CA GLN A 114 -0.44 4.03 4.79
C GLN A 114 -1.29 2.85 5.30
N SER A 115 -2.33 2.47 4.54
CA SER A 115 -3.18 1.33 4.89
C SER A 115 -2.37 0.04 4.99
N LYS A 116 -2.63 -0.78 6.01
CA LYS A 116 -1.82 -1.96 6.29
C LYS A 116 -1.95 -3.00 5.17
N GLY A 117 -0.81 -3.51 4.71
CA GLY A 117 -0.75 -4.43 3.58
C GLY A 117 -0.93 -3.78 2.21
N MET A 118 -0.89 -2.44 2.12
CA MET A 118 -0.63 -1.72 0.88
C MET A 118 0.78 -2.06 0.39
N GLN A 119 0.89 -2.46 -0.87
CA GLN A 119 2.17 -2.73 -1.50
C GLN A 119 2.37 -1.85 -2.73
N LEU A 120 3.60 -1.83 -3.24
CA LEU A 120 3.93 -1.15 -4.48
C LEU A 120 3.00 -1.59 -5.63
N GLU A 121 2.66 -2.87 -5.69
CA GLU A 121 1.76 -3.45 -6.68
C GLU A 121 0.36 -2.81 -6.64
N ASP A 122 -0.10 -2.37 -5.47
CA ASP A 122 -1.42 -1.75 -5.31
C ASP A 122 -1.41 -0.31 -5.82
N LEU A 123 -0.33 0.44 -5.57
CA LEU A 123 -0.16 1.81 -6.07
C LEU A 123 0.22 1.88 -7.56
N SER A 124 0.79 0.79 -8.08
CA SER A 124 1.35 0.75 -9.43
C SER A 124 0.46 0.09 -10.48
N LYS A 125 -0.66 -0.52 -10.05
CA LYS A 125 -1.79 -0.89 -10.92
C LYS A 125 -2.45 0.37 -11.49
N THR A 126 -3.49 0.20 -12.32
CA THR A 126 -4.24 1.29 -12.92
C THR A 126 -4.93 2.14 -11.84
N MET A 127 -4.17 3.04 -11.23
CA MET A 127 -4.69 4.06 -10.33
C MET A 127 -5.44 5.09 -11.18
N PRO A 128 -6.63 5.50 -10.74
CA PRO A 128 -7.35 6.57 -11.40
C PRO A 128 -6.53 7.87 -11.34
N SER A 129 -6.66 8.70 -12.37
CA SER A 129 -5.97 10.00 -12.42
C SER A 129 -6.56 11.01 -11.43
N GLY A 130 -7.84 10.88 -11.09
CA GLY A 130 -8.52 11.77 -10.12
C GLY A 130 -8.17 11.42 -8.67
N TRP A 131 -7.77 12.43 -7.90
CA TRP A 131 -7.34 12.25 -6.51
C TRP A 131 -8.46 11.77 -5.58
N GLU A 132 -9.72 12.14 -5.84
CA GLU A 132 -10.83 11.64 -5.03
C GLU A 132 -11.03 10.13 -5.18
N GLU A 133 -10.92 9.63 -6.41
CA GLU A 133 -10.98 8.20 -6.70
C GLU A 133 -9.80 7.47 -6.04
N GLN A 134 -8.60 8.06 -6.08
CA GLN A 134 -7.42 7.49 -5.43
C GLN A 134 -7.63 7.36 -3.91
N ARG A 135 -8.14 8.40 -3.25
CA ARG A 135 -8.45 8.39 -1.82
C ARG A 135 -9.46 7.28 -1.48
N ARG A 136 -10.52 7.13 -2.29
CA ARG A 136 -11.52 6.06 -2.08
C ARG A 136 -10.93 4.65 -2.19
N LEU A 137 -9.86 4.46 -2.97
CA LEU A 137 -9.19 3.16 -3.11
C LEU A 137 -8.21 2.88 -1.96
N VAL A 138 -7.59 3.92 -1.42
CA VAL A 138 -6.54 3.81 -0.39
C VAL A 138 -7.10 3.80 1.05
N VAL A 139 -8.21 4.49 1.32
CA VAL A 139 -8.79 4.65 2.66
C VAL A 139 -9.73 3.48 3.03
N LYS A 140 -9.29 2.23 2.89
CA LYS A 140 -10.05 1.05 3.36
C LYS A 140 -9.57 0.53 4.71
#